data_AF-A0A955MPM9-F1
#
_entry.id   AF-A0A955MPM9-F1
#
_cell.length_a   1.000
_cell.length_b   1.000
_cell.length_c   1.000
_cell.angle_alpha   90.00
_cell.angle_beta   90.00
_cell.angle_gamma   90.00
#
_symmetry.space_group_name_H-M   'P 1'
#
loop_
_entity.id
_entity.type
_entity.pdbx_description
1 polymer ?
#
loop_
_entity_poly.entity_id
_entity_poly.type
_entity_poly.pdbx_seq_one_letter_code
_entity_poly.pdbx_strand_id
1 'polypeptide(L)'
;LAKRDDEIRLILGGLHHAGTRQALEIAESYMGNPDLKEDAYDAAVKVLNVYGWEDRPTALTLLEKIADEAPTPKIRSQANDLIDKMERYKSTLATWNGTQIFKIPGVSDGRKIFETVFEPEKDFDSEDIVWRVVLPVFEGGGRLDLEEVYGKVDFCCIYLRTVIHSPVDQEVKLDWKVDDYMKAWLNGEPAESGTIYLKKGPNPFIVKVGEHGGDWNFVCQITGTDGEPLDDLSFER
;
A
#
# COMPACT_ATOMS: atom_id res chain seq x y z
N LEU A 1 -4.21 -22.42 18.16
CA LEU A 1 -3.33 -21.30 18.56
C LEU A 1 -2.43 -21.74 19.71
N ALA A 2 -1.29 -21.06 19.87
CA ALA A 2 -0.38 -21.18 20.99
C ALA A 2 -1.10 -21.14 22.34
N LYS A 3 -0.56 -21.83 23.36
CA LYS A 3 -1.25 -22.04 24.65
C LYS A 3 -0.64 -21.29 25.82
N ARG A 4 0.52 -20.67 25.64
CA ARG A 4 1.24 -19.92 26.68
C ARG A 4 1.37 -18.46 26.27
N ASP A 5 1.26 -17.56 27.23
CA ASP A 5 1.30 -16.12 26.98
C ASP A 5 2.58 -15.68 26.26
N ASP A 6 3.74 -16.26 26.57
CA ASP A 6 5.00 -15.94 25.89
C ASP A 6 5.00 -16.29 24.40
N GLU A 7 4.35 -17.40 24.02
CA GLU A 7 4.17 -17.78 22.62
C GLU A 7 3.20 -16.82 21.92
N ILE A 8 2.17 -16.36 22.64
CA ILE A 8 1.21 -15.41 22.11
C ILE A 8 1.84 -14.04 21.91
N ARG A 9 2.68 -13.55 22.84
CA ARG A 9 3.45 -12.30 22.66
C ARG A 9 4.35 -12.36 21.44
N LEU A 10 5.01 -13.50 21.21
CA LEU A 10 5.82 -13.70 20.00
C LEU A 10 4.98 -13.61 18.73
N ILE A 11 3.78 -14.23 18.72
CA ILE A 11 2.85 -14.14 17.61
C ILE A 11 2.41 -12.69 17.38
N LEU A 12 1.95 -12.00 18.43
CA LEU A 12 1.50 -10.60 18.38
C LEU A 12 2.59 -9.68 17.82
N GLY A 13 3.84 -9.84 18.27
CA GLY A 13 4.98 -9.06 17.76
C GLY A 13 5.25 -9.25 16.27
N GLY A 14 4.90 -10.41 15.70
CA GLY A 14 5.12 -10.75 14.30
C GLY A 14 3.93 -10.50 13.36
N LEU A 15 2.73 -10.20 13.87
CA LEU A 15 1.50 -10.11 13.06
C LEU A 15 1.57 -9.12 11.90
N HIS A 16 2.30 -8.02 12.08
CA HIS A 16 2.44 -6.97 11.07
C HIS A 16 3.15 -7.45 9.79
N HIS A 17 3.96 -8.52 9.86
CA HIS A 17 4.57 -9.12 8.66
C HIS A 17 3.54 -9.76 7.73
N ALA A 18 2.43 -10.26 8.28
CA ALA A 18 1.30 -10.70 7.46
C ALA A 18 0.50 -9.49 6.96
N GLY A 19 0.25 -8.51 7.84
CA GLY A 19 -0.38 -7.24 7.48
C GLY A 19 -1.76 -7.43 6.82
N THR A 20 -2.59 -8.33 7.35
CA THR A 20 -3.92 -8.67 6.81
C THR A 20 -5.05 -8.40 7.80
N ARG A 21 -6.30 -8.44 7.34
CA ARG A 21 -7.49 -8.40 8.21
C ARG A 21 -7.47 -9.50 9.29
N GLN A 22 -7.08 -10.73 8.93
CA GLN A 22 -7.02 -11.84 9.90
C GLN A 22 -5.94 -11.60 10.96
N ALA A 23 -4.81 -10.99 10.59
CA ALA A 23 -3.80 -10.60 11.56
C ALA A 23 -4.34 -9.55 12.54
N LEU A 24 -5.11 -8.57 12.04
CA LEU A 24 -5.75 -7.56 12.87
C LEU A 24 -6.78 -8.19 13.83
N GLU A 25 -7.61 -9.12 13.35
CA GLU A 25 -8.58 -9.84 14.17
C GLU A 25 -7.92 -10.65 15.29
N ILE A 26 -6.76 -11.26 15.02
CA ILE A 26 -5.98 -11.93 16.06
C ILE A 26 -5.54 -10.92 17.14
N ALA A 27 -5.00 -9.76 16.75
CA ALA A 27 -4.62 -8.73 17.72
C ALA A 27 -5.83 -8.23 18.53
N GLU A 28 -6.94 -7.91 17.87
CA GLU A 28 -8.20 -7.49 18.51
C GLU A 28 -8.69 -8.51 19.55
N SER A 29 -8.58 -9.82 19.26
CA SER A 29 -9.03 -10.89 20.18
C SER A 29 -8.29 -10.92 21.53
N TYR A 30 -7.09 -10.34 21.61
CA TYR A 30 -6.28 -10.27 22.84
C TYR A 30 -6.33 -8.90 23.54
N MET A 31 -6.98 -7.88 22.97
CA MET A 31 -7.08 -6.55 23.58
C MET A 31 -7.81 -6.54 24.93
N GLY A 32 -8.68 -7.52 25.16
CA GLY A 32 -9.38 -7.71 26.43
C GLY A 32 -8.60 -8.53 27.48
N ASN A 33 -7.50 -9.18 27.09
CA ASN A 33 -6.72 -10.03 28.00
C ASN A 33 -5.77 -9.17 28.84
N PRO A 34 -5.89 -9.11 30.18
CA PRO A 34 -5.03 -8.26 31.02
C PRO A 34 -3.53 -8.51 30.85
N ASP A 35 -3.11 -9.75 30.62
CA ASP A 35 -1.70 -10.15 30.54
C ASP A 35 -1.07 -9.90 29.17
N LEU A 36 -1.91 -9.68 28.15
CA LEU A 36 -1.49 -9.49 26.75
C LEU A 36 -1.99 -8.18 26.14
N LYS A 37 -2.69 -7.35 26.92
CA LYS A 37 -3.37 -6.14 26.44
C LYS A 37 -2.39 -5.18 25.76
N GLU A 38 -1.24 -4.91 26.37
CA GLU A 38 -0.26 -4.00 25.78
C GLU A 38 0.27 -4.53 24.43
N ASP A 39 0.68 -5.79 24.38
CA ASP A 39 1.17 -6.45 23.16
C ASP A 39 0.10 -6.46 22.05
N ALA A 40 -1.17 -6.67 22.42
CA ALA A 40 -2.29 -6.72 21.49
C ALA A 40 -2.58 -5.35 20.86
N TYR A 41 -2.57 -4.27 21.66
CA TYR A 41 -2.77 -2.92 21.14
C TYR A 41 -1.59 -2.47 20.27
N ASP A 42 -0.35 -2.74 20.68
CA ASP A 42 0.85 -2.43 19.85
C ASP A 42 0.84 -3.22 18.53
N ALA A 43 0.47 -4.51 18.57
CA ALA A 43 0.31 -5.33 17.37
C ALA A 43 -0.76 -4.77 16.43
N ALA A 44 -1.91 -4.34 16.95
CA ALA A 44 -2.98 -3.78 16.13
C ALA A 44 -2.54 -2.51 15.40
N VAL A 45 -1.86 -1.57 16.07
CA VAL A 45 -1.32 -0.36 15.41
C VAL A 45 -0.33 -0.74 14.30
N LYS A 46 0.56 -1.69 14.56
CA LYS A 46 1.55 -2.14 13.56
C LYS A 46 0.89 -2.83 12.36
N VAL A 47 -0.15 -3.64 12.58
CA VAL A 47 -0.93 -4.24 11.49
C VAL A 47 -1.67 -3.15 10.69
N LEU A 48 -2.29 -2.17 11.36
CA LEU A 48 -2.99 -1.05 10.71
C LEU A 48 -2.05 -0.15 9.90
N ASN A 49 -0.78 0.00 10.29
CA ASN A 49 0.21 0.74 9.50
C ASN A 49 0.48 0.08 8.13
N VAL A 50 0.19 -1.22 7.99
CA VAL A 50 0.34 -1.99 6.74
C VAL A 50 -1.01 -2.14 6.03
N TYR A 51 -2.00 -2.69 6.72
CA TYR A 51 -3.32 -3.06 6.18
C TYR A 51 -4.31 -1.91 6.14
N GLY A 52 -4.16 -0.90 7.00
CA GLY A 52 -5.18 0.13 7.20
C GLY A 52 -5.41 1.06 6.00
N TRP A 53 -4.57 0.96 4.96
CA TRP A 53 -4.74 1.66 3.69
C TRP A 53 -5.72 0.96 2.73
N GLU A 54 -6.07 -0.29 2.98
CA GLU A 54 -7.06 -1.05 2.19
C GLU A 54 -8.49 -0.57 2.49
N ASP A 55 -8.78 -0.27 3.76
CA ASP A 55 -10.05 0.28 4.25
C ASP A 55 -9.77 1.35 5.30
N ARG A 56 -9.54 2.58 4.82
CA ARG A 56 -9.16 3.71 5.67
C ARG A 56 -10.25 4.10 6.69
N PRO A 57 -11.55 4.20 6.34
CA PRO A 57 -12.59 4.52 7.32
C PRO A 57 -12.63 3.52 8.49
N THR A 58 -12.56 2.21 8.20
CA THR A 58 -12.52 1.18 9.25
C THR A 58 -11.24 1.27 10.07
N ALA A 59 -10.09 1.50 9.42
CA ALA A 59 -8.80 1.66 10.09
C ALA A 59 -8.79 2.86 11.03
N LEU A 60 -9.26 4.02 10.58
CA LEU A 60 -9.34 5.25 11.39
C LEU A 60 -10.21 5.04 12.63
N THR A 61 -11.40 4.44 12.46
CA THR A 61 -12.30 4.12 13.58
C THR A 61 -11.59 3.29 14.67
N LEU A 62 -10.81 2.28 14.26
CA LEU A 62 -10.06 1.45 15.20
C LEU A 62 -8.86 2.19 15.81
N LEU A 63 -8.15 3.00 15.03
CA LEU A 63 -7.03 3.81 15.53
C LEU A 63 -7.50 4.85 16.55
N GLU A 64 -8.65 5.50 16.35
CA GLU A 64 -9.24 6.42 17.31
C GLU A 64 -9.55 5.71 18.63
N LYS A 65 -10.17 4.53 18.56
CA LYS A 65 -10.40 3.70 19.75
C LYS A 65 -9.10 3.32 20.46
N ILE A 66 -8.05 2.96 19.72
CA ILE A 66 -6.73 2.65 20.28
C ILE A 66 -6.12 3.90 20.93
N ALA A 67 -6.22 5.06 20.27
CA ALA A 67 -5.73 6.33 20.78
C ALA A 67 -6.38 6.72 22.12
N ASP A 68 -7.64 6.33 22.34
CA ASP A 68 -8.36 6.58 23.59
C ASP A 68 -8.08 5.51 24.67
N GLU A 69 -8.06 4.23 24.30
CA GLU A 69 -8.15 3.12 25.26
C GLU A 69 -6.82 2.39 25.53
N ALA A 70 -5.78 2.59 24.69
CA ALA A 70 -4.54 1.81 24.80
C ALA A 70 -3.88 2.02 26.18
N PRO A 71 -3.26 0.98 26.77
CA PRO A 71 -2.79 1.01 28.15
C PRO A 71 -1.64 2.00 28.37
N THR A 72 -0.82 2.30 27.34
CA THR A 72 0.37 3.14 27.47
C THR A 72 0.29 4.41 26.61
N PRO A 73 0.85 5.54 27.07
CA PRO A 73 0.93 6.76 26.27
C PRO A 73 1.64 6.58 24.93
N LYS A 74 2.63 5.66 24.88
CA LYS A 74 3.38 5.35 23.67
C LYS A 74 2.46 4.82 22.56
N ILE A 75 1.62 3.82 22.88
CA ILE A 75 0.72 3.23 21.89
C ILE A 75 -0.33 4.25 21.44
N ARG A 76 -0.86 5.05 22.37
CA ARG A 76 -1.77 6.15 22.02
C ARG A 76 -1.13 7.16 21.06
N SER A 77 0.13 7.53 21.29
CA SER A 77 0.88 8.39 20.37
C SER A 77 1.03 7.74 18.99
N GLN A 78 1.44 6.47 18.92
CA GLN A 78 1.62 5.76 17.65
C GLN A 78 0.32 5.67 16.83
N ALA A 79 -0.82 5.51 17.51
CA ALA A 79 -2.13 5.52 16.84
C ALA A 79 -2.47 6.92 16.29
N ASN A 80 -2.27 7.98 17.07
CA ASN A 80 -2.47 9.37 16.59
C ASN A 80 -1.53 9.72 15.43
N ASP A 81 -0.25 9.34 15.51
CA ASP A 81 0.72 9.56 14.43
C ASP A 81 0.28 8.86 13.13
N LEU A 82 -0.32 7.66 13.23
CA LEU A 82 -0.84 6.93 12.08
C LEU A 82 -2.13 7.56 11.53
N ILE A 83 -3.02 8.06 12.39
CA ILE A 83 -4.20 8.85 11.97
C ILE A 83 -3.75 10.07 11.17
N ASP A 84 -2.81 10.85 11.71
CA ASP A 84 -2.26 12.04 11.05
C ASP A 84 -1.59 11.69 9.71
N LYS A 85 -0.88 10.56 9.65
CA LYS A 85 -0.27 10.05 8.42
C LYS A 85 -1.35 9.68 7.38
N MET A 86 -2.40 8.98 7.78
CA MET A 86 -3.51 8.60 6.89
C MET A 86 -4.28 9.81 6.39
N GLU A 87 -4.51 10.82 7.23
CA GLU A 87 -5.18 12.06 6.84
C GLU A 87 -4.32 12.89 5.88
N ARG A 88 -3.00 12.99 6.14
CA ARG A 88 -2.06 13.69 5.27
C ARG A 88 -2.01 13.11 3.85
N TYR A 89 -2.13 11.79 3.74
CA TYR A 89 -1.99 11.05 2.48
C TYR A 89 -3.30 10.40 2.03
N LYS A 90 -4.45 10.92 2.44
CA LYS A 90 -5.77 10.32 2.17
C LYS A 90 -6.14 10.17 0.70
N SER A 91 -5.59 11.02 -0.16
CA SER A 91 -5.77 10.93 -1.61
C SER A 91 -4.72 10.03 -2.27
N THR A 92 -3.68 9.62 -1.55
CA THR A 92 -2.59 8.81 -2.10
C THR A 92 -2.96 7.34 -2.11
N LEU A 93 -2.76 6.70 -3.26
CA LEU A 93 -2.88 5.26 -3.41
C LEU A 93 -1.66 4.58 -2.76
N ALA A 94 -1.87 4.02 -1.57
CA ALA A 94 -0.83 3.45 -0.71
C ALA A 94 -0.78 1.91 -0.72
N THR A 95 -1.85 1.29 -1.22
CA THR A 95 -2.04 -0.16 -1.21
C THR A 95 -1.50 -0.77 -2.49
N TRP A 96 -0.38 -1.48 -2.40
CA TRP A 96 0.28 -2.08 -3.57
C TRP A 96 0.80 -3.49 -3.29
N ASN A 97 0.66 -4.35 -4.29
CA ASN A 97 1.51 -5.52 -4.48
C ASN A 97 2.50 -5.23 -5.62
N GLY A 98 3.74 -5.68 -5.51
CA GLY A 98 4.79 -5.47 -6.50
C GLY A 98 5.52 -6.73 -6.92
N THR A 99 6.10 -6.70 -8.11
CA THR A 99 6.90 -7.80 -8.66
C THR A 99 8.34 -7.77 -8.15
N GLN A 100 9.15 -8.74 -8.58
CA GLN A 100 10.59 -8.62 -8.60
C GLN A 100 11.07 -7.46 -9.50
N ILE A 101 12.34 -7.09 -9.33
CA ILE A 101 13.03 -6.14 -10.20
C ILE A 101 13.33 -6.79 -11.55
N PHE A 102 13.01 -6.09 -12.63
CA PHE A 102 13.38 -6.45 -13.99
C PHE A 102 14.60 -5.65 -14.47
N LYS A 103 15.55 -6.37 -15.06
CA LYS A 103 16.78 -5.82 -15.66
C LYS A 103 17.11 -6.55 -16.94
N ILE A 104 17.91 -5.92 -17.80
CA ILE A 104 18.51 -6.56 -18.96
C ILE A 104 20.04 -6.62 -18.74
N PRO A 105 20.64 -7.83 -18.72
CA PRO A 105 22.08 -7.97 -18.52
C PRO A 105 22.90 -7.14 -19.52
N GLY A 106 23.85 -6.35 -19.01
CA GLY A 106 24.72 -5.50 -19.82
C GLY A 106 24.06 -4.22 -20.36
N VAL A 107 22.83 -3.89 -19.95
CA VAL A 107 22.17 -2.64 -20.32
C VAL A 107 22.21 -1.66 -19.15
N SER A 108 22.85 -0.52 -19.37
CA SER A 108 22.90 0.62 -18.43
C SER A 108 22.11 1.80 -19.00
N ASP A 109 20.87 1.52 -19.39
CA ASP A 109 19.94 2.49 -19.97
C ASP A 109 18.54 2.16 -19.42
N GLY A 110 18.11 2.95 -18.43
CA GLY A 110 16.82 2.75 -17.76
C GLY A 110 15.65 2.91 -18.72
N ARG A 111 15.75 3.80 -19.70
CA ARG A 111 14.70 4.02 -20.69
C ARG A 111 14.52 2.78 -21.57
N LYS A 112 15.63 2.20 -22.03
CA LYS A 112 15.60 0.96 -22.82
C LYS A 112 15.01 -0.22 -22.04
N ILE A 113 15.33 -0.34 -20.75
CA ILE A 113 14.76 -1.37 -19.87
C ILE A 113 13.26 -1.10 -19.67
N PHE A 114 12.87 0.13 -19.40
CA PHE A 114 11.48 0.54 -19.23
C PHE A 114 10.63 0.33 -20.50
N GLU A 115 11.18 0.54 -21.69
CA GLU A 115 10.46 0.30 -22.96
C GLU A 115 10.39 -1.19 -23.32
N THR A 116 11.18 -2.04 -22.66
CA THR A 116 11.14 -3.49 -22.89
C THR A 116 9.89 -4.09 -22.27
N VAL A 117 9.13 -4.84 -23.07
CA VAL A 117 7.94 -5.57 -22.63
C VAL A 117 8.37 -6.82 -21.86
N PHE A 118 8.16 -6.81 -20.54
CA PHE A 118 8.34 -7.99 -19.68
C PHE A 118 7.04 -8.80 -19.55
N GLU A 119 7.12 -9.97 -18.92
CA GLU A 119 5.96 -10.88 -18.76
C GLU A 119 4.70 -10.21 -18.18
N PRO A 120 4.79 -9.33 -17.15
CA PRO A 120 3.58 -8.68 -16.63
C PRO A 120 2.79 -7.89 -17.67
N GLU A 121 3.42 -7.30 -18.70
CA GLU A 121 2.67 -6.57 -19.74
C GLU A 121 1.98 -7.47 -20.76
N LYS A 122 2.32 -8.76 -20.80
CA LYS A 122 1.71 -9.72 -21.72
C LYS A 122 0.48 -10.37 -21.09
N ASP A 123 0.60 -10.70 -19.82
CA ASP A 123 -0.45 -11.31 -19.01
C ASP A 123 -0.24 -10.92 -17.55
N PHE A 124 -1.05 -9.97 -17.06
CA PHE A 124 -0.96 -9.46 -15.70
C PHE A 124 -1.28 -10.52 -14.63
N ASP A 125 -2.02 -11.56 -15.01
CA ASP A 125 -2.50 -12.62 -14.12
C ASP A 125 -1.70 -13.92 -14.27
N SER A 126 -0.60 -13.89 -15.04
CA SER A 126 0.28 -15.04 -15.21
C SER A 126 0.76 -15.58 -13.86
N GLU A 127 0.60 -16.90 -13.67
CA GLU A 127 1.04 -17.62 -12.46
C GLU A 127 2.56 -17.56 -12.25
N ASP A 128 3.33 -17.21 -13.29
CA ASP A 128 4.78 -17.03 -13.22
C ASP A 128 5.17 -15.71 -12.53
N ILE A 129 4.22 -14.81 -12.28
CA ILE A 129 4.45 -13.52 -11.64
C ILE A 129 4.18 -13.64 -10.14
N VAL A 130 5.24 -13.46 -9.35
CA VAL A 130 5.14 -13.44 -7.88
C VAL A 130 4.90 -12.01 -7.40
N TRP A 131 3.66 -11.73 -7.03
CA TRP A 131 3.24 -10.46 -6.42
C TRP A 131 3.47 -10.49 -4.92
N ARG A 132 4.12 -9.45 -4.38
CA ARG A 132 4.42 -9.32 -2.95
C ARG A 132 3.96 -7.99 -2.41
N VAL A 133 3.53 -7.97 -1.15
CA VAL A 133 3.10 -6.74 -0.47
C VAL A 133 4.24 -5.72 -0.50
N VAL A 134 3.92 -4.51 -0.97
CA VAL A 134 4.81 -3.35 -0.92
C VAL A 134 4.35 -2.48 0.24
N LEU A 135 5.25 -2.25 1.20
CA LEU A 135 4.94 -1.43 2.35
C LEU A 135 4.91 0.05 1.96
N PRO A 136 3.94 0.84 2.43
CA PRO A 136 3.84 2.25 2.13
C PRO A 136 4.86 3.08 2.93
N VAL A 137 6.11 3.07 2.45
CA VAL A 137 7.18 3.95 2.91
C VAL A 137 7.08 5.26 2.13
N PHE A 138 6.64 6.32 2.82
CA PHE A 138 6.50 7.62 2.19
C PHE A 138 7.70 8.51 2.45
N GLU A 139 8.19 9.16 1.41
CA GLU A 139 9.06 10.32 1.48
C GLU A 139 8.25 11.63 1.31
N GLY A 140 8.95 12.76 1.12
CA GLY A 140 8.34 14.07 0.94
C GLY A 140 7.28 14.08 -0.17
N GLY A 141 6.12 14.71 0.10
CA GLY A 141 5.03 14.80 -0.87
C GLY A 141 4.21 13.52 -1.04
N GLY A 142 4.39 12.52 -0.16
CA GLY A 142 3.59 11.28 -0.19
C GLY A 142 4.01 10.31 -1.29
N ARG A 143 5.22 10.45 -1.81
CA ARG A 143 5.80 9.53 -2.79
C ARG A 143 6.22 8.25 -2.09
N LEU A 144 5.95 7.12 -2.73
CA LEU A 144 6.40 5.82 -2.31
C LEU A 144 7.89 5.69 -2.66
N ASP A 145 8.71 5.50 -1.64
CA ASP A 145 10.16 5.29 -1.76
C ASP A 145 10.41 3.83 -2.17
N LEU A 146 10.76 3.62 -3.44
CA LEU A 146 11.05 2.29 -3.96
C LEU A 146 12.47 1.84 -3.65
N GLU A 147 13.41 2.75 -3.37
CA GLU A 147 14.75 2.37 -2.93
C GLU A 147 14.71 1.73 -1.54
N GLU A 148 13.91 2.24 -0.61
CA GLU A 148 13.77 1.64 0.72
C GLU A 148 13.09 0.26 0.64
N VAL A 149 12.18 0.06 -0.32
CA VAL A 149 11.46 -1.20 -0.50
C VAL A 149 12.30 -2.25 -1.26
N TYR A 150 12.98 -1.85 -2.33
CA TYR A 150 13.65 -2.76 -3.28
C TYR A 150 15.18 -2.71 -3.23
N GLY A 151 15.74 -1.75 -2.49
CA GLY A 151 17.17 -1.42 -2.49
C GLY A 151 17.54 -0.41 -3.58
N LYS A 152 18.74 0.16 -3.45
CA LYS A 152 19.31 1.10 -4.44
C LYS A 152 19.74 0.36 -5.71
N VAL A 153 18.98 0.53 -6.78
CA VAL A 153 19.10 -0.31 -7.97
C VAL A 153 18.85 0.51 -9.26
N ASP A 154 19.93 0.93 -9.92
CA ASP A 154 19.86 1.66 -11.19
C ASP A 154 19.45 0.77 -12.38
N PHE A 155 18.98 1.42 -13.46
CA PHE A 155 18.66 0.81 -14.74
C PHE A 155 17.75 -0.42 -14.55
N CYS A 156 16.53 -0.19 -14.09
CA CYS A 156 15.60 -1.27 -13.78
C CYS A 156 14.14 -0.86 -13.94
N CYS A 157 13.22 -1.80 -13.78
CA CYS A 157 11.81 -1.46 -13.56
C CYS A 157 11.12 -2.52 -12.70
N ILE A 158 10.00 -2.13 -12.09
CA ILE A 158 9.06 -3.02 -11.40
C ILE A 158 7.66 -2.81 -11.95
N TYR A 159 6.79 -3.76 -11.65
CA TYR A 159 5.35 -3.61 -11.80
C TYR A 159 4.72 -3.62 -10.42
N LEU A 160 3.72 -2.76 -10.23
CA LEU A 160 2.91 -2.66 -9.03
C LEU A 160 1.46 -2.80 -9.45
N ARG A 161 0.65 -3.47 -8.64
CA ARG A 161 -0.78 -3.63 -8.85
C ARG A 161 -1.57 -3.35 -7.59
N THR A 162 -2.81 -2.96 -7.81
CA THR A 162 -3.86 -2.83 -6.81
C THR A 162 -5.21 -2.97 -7.50
N VAL A 163 -6.27 -3.07 -6.72
CA VAL A 163 -7.66 -3.03 -7.19
C VAL A 163 -8.34 -1.87 -6.49
N ILE A 164 -8.87 -0.94 -7.28
CA ILE A 164 -9.66 0.18 -6.78
C ILE A 164 -11.13 -0.25 -6.77
N HIS A 165 -11.70 -0.38 -5.58
CA HIS A 165 -13.11 -0.70 -5.41
C HIS A 165 -13.92 0.59 -5.33
N SER A 166 -14.81 0.77 -6.31
CA SER A 166 -15.71 1.91 -6.33
C SER A 166 -17.14 1.47 -5.97
N PRO A 167 -17.84 2.16 -5.05
CA PRO A 167 -19.20 1.79 -4.66
C PRO A 167 -20.22 2.06 -5.77
N VAL A 168 -19.88 2.94 -6.70
CA VAL A 168 -20.71 3.40 -7.82
C VAL A 168 -19.89 3.52 -9.10
N ASP A 169 -20.59 3.65 -10.23
CA ASP A 169 -19.96 4.14 -11.44
C ASP A 169 -19.67 5.65 -11.26
N GLN A 170 -18.41 6.07 -11.35
CA GLN A 170 -18.04 7.47 -11.13
C GLN A 170 -16.81 7.91 -11.92
N GLU A 171 -16.80 9.19 -12.26
CA GLU A 171 -15.64 9.88 -12.80
C GLU A 171 -14.78 10.40 -11.64
N VAL A 172 -13.48 10.15 -11.70
CA VAL A 172 -12.50 10.59 -10.70
C VAL A 172 -11.27 11.15 -11.40
N LYS A 173 -10.43 11.84 -10.65
CA LYS A 173 -9.15 12.34 -11.13
C LYS A 173 -8.03 11.46 -10.59
N LEU A 174 -7.23 10.90 -11.49
CA LEU A 174 -6.01 10.14 -11.19
C LEU A 174 -4.80 11.01 -11.56
N ASP A 175 -4.04 11.47 -10.58
CA ASP A 175 -2.78 12.18 -10.81
C ASP A 175 -1.60 11.28 -10.43
N TRP A 176 -0.51 11.34 -11.18
CA TRP A 176 0.72 10.72 -10.74
C TRP A 176 1.95 11.56 -11.06
N LYS A 177 2.97 11.35 -10.25
CA LYS A 177 4.31 11.89 -10.48
C LYS A 177 5.30 10.78 -10.25
N VAL A 178 6.23 10.62 -11.17
CA VAL A 178 7.33 9.66 -11.12
C VAL A 178 8.63 10.41 -11.28
N ASP A 179 9.73 9.85 -10.76
CA ASP A 179 11.05 10.44 -10.97
C ASP A 179 11.48 10.26 -12.44
N ASP A 180 11.65 9.00 -12.86
CA ASP A 180 12.07 8.68 -14.22
C ASP A 180 10.92 8.30 -15.16
N TYR A 181 10.35 7.10 -15.01
CA TYR A 181 9.43 6.55 -15.99
C TYR A 181 8.24 5.84 -15.36
N MET A 182 7.05 6.08 -15.89
CA MET A 182 5.84 5.39 -15.48
C MET A 182 4.92 5.11 -16.66
N LYS A 183 4.25 3.96 -16.62
CA LYS A 183 3.17 3.57 -17.53
C LYS A 183 2.11 2.89 -16.70
N ALA A 184 0.84 3.13 -17.01
CA ALA A 184 -0.27 2.61 -16.22
C ALA A 184 -1.31 1.91 -17.09
N TRP A 185 -2.05 1.00 -16.47
CA TRP A 185 -3.21 0.32 -17.03
C TRP A 185 -4.34 0.30 -16.01
N LEU A 186 -5.54 0.64 -16.45
CA LEU A 186 -6.76 0.55 -15.66
C LEU A 186 -7.73 -0.38 -16.40
N ASN A 187 -8.23 -1.40 -15.71
CA ASN A 187 -9.11 -2.41 -16.31
C ASN A 187 -8.51 -3.07 -17.56
N GLY A 188 -7.19 -3.26 -17.60
CA GLY A 188 -6.45 -3.87 -18.71
C GLY A 188 -6.12 -2.92 -19.87
N GLU A 189 -6.67 -1.70 -19.86
CA GLU A 189 -6.45 -0.70 -20.93
C GLU A 189 -5.41 0.34 -20.49
N PRO A 190 -4.61 0.91 -21.42
CA PRO A 190 -3.68 1.99 -21.09
C PRO A 190 -4.38 3.15 -20.40
N ALA A 191 -3.78 3.64 -19.32
CA ALA A 191 -4.27 4.78 -18.56
C ALA A 191 -3.26 5.93 -18.61
N GLU A 192 -3.78 7.16 -18.59
CA GLU A 192 -3.00 8.41 -18.51
C GLU A 192 -3.43 9.22 -17.28
N SER A 193 -2.56 10.11 -16.81
CA SER A 193 -2.89 11.02 -15.71
C SER A 193 -3.99 11.97 -16.17
N GLY A 194 -5.01 12.16 -15.34
CA GLY A 194 -6.16 13.00 -15.61
C GLY A 194 -7.47 12.38 -15.17
N THR A 195 -8.53 12.72 -15.89
CA THR A 195 -9.87 12.22 -15.62
C THR A 195 -10.01 10.77 -16.09
N ILE A 196 -10.41 9.88 -15.19
CA ILE A 196 -10.66 8.47 -15.46
C ILE A 196 -12.07 8.08 -15.00
N TYR A 197 -12.58 6.96 -15.50
CA TYR A 197 -13.88 6.43 -15.12
C TYR A 197 -13.71 5.11 -14.38
N LEU A 198 -14.20 5.06 -13.14
CA LEU A 198 -14.28 3.85 -12.33
C LEU A 198 -15.66 3.23 -12.51
N LYS A 199 -15.67 1.93 -12.79
CA LYS A 199 -16.90 1.12 -12.76
C LYS A 199 -17.24 0.79 -11.31
N LYS A 200 -18.52 0.63 -11.02
CA LYS A 200 -18.96 0.04 -9.75
C LYS A 200 -18.31 -1.34 -9.57
N GLY A 201 -17.74 -1.55 -8.38
CA GLY A 201 -17.00 -2.75 -8.02
C GLY A 201 -15.50 -2.62 -8.31
N PRO A 202 -14.82 -3.74 -8.63
CA PRO A 202 -13.37 -3.77 -8.76
C PRO A 202 -12.89 -3.11 -10.06
N ASN A 203 -11.85 -2.30 -9.95
CA ASN A 203 -11.11 -1.75 -11.09
C ASN A 203 -9.62 -2.07 -10.91
N PRO A 204 -9.10 -3.15 -11.54
CA PRO A 204 -7.69 -3.47 -11.50
C PRO A 204 -6.84 -2.33 -12.05
N PHE A 205 -5.84 -1.91 -11.29
CA PHE A 205 -4.94 -0.83 -11.65
C PHE A 205 -3.49 -1.31 -11.50
N ILE A 206 -2.73 -1.19 -12.58
CA ILE A 206 -1.36 -1.69 -12.68
C ILE A 206 -0.48 -0.57 -13.17
N VAL A 207 0.70 -0.44 -12.59
CA VAL A 207 1.69 0.55 -12.99
C VAL A 207 3.04 -0.14 -13.19
N LYS A 208 3.75 0.24 -14.25
CA LYS A 208 5.17 -0.05 -14.43
C LYS A 208 5.94 1.20 -14.02
N VAL A 209 6.92 1.05 -13.14
CA VAL A 209 7.78 2.15 -12.69
C VAL A 209 9.22 1.79 -13.04
N GLY A 210 9.87 2.64 -13.82
CA GLY A 210 11.25 2.47 -14.27
C GLY A 210 12.20 3.41 -13.55
N GLU A 211 13.46 2.98 -13.48
CA GLU A 211 14.58 3.69 -12.88
C GLU A 211 15.73 3.78 -13.88
N HIS A 212 16.28 4.96 -14.07
CA HIS A 212 17.51 5.21 -14.79
C HIS A 212 18.69 5.23 -13.82
N GLY A 213 18.64 6.07 -12.78
CA GLY A 213 19.63 6.11 -11.71
C GLY A 213 19.48 7.40 -10.91
N GLY A 214 19.59 7.29 -9.58
CA GLY A 214 19.30 8.40 -8.67
C GLY A 214 18.31 7.98 -7.60
N ASP A 215 17.32 8.83 -7.34
CA ASP A 215 16.24 8.50 -6.43
C ASP A 215 15.18 7.68 -7.20
N TRP A 216 14.53 6.72 -6.54
CA TRP A 216 13.52 5.88 -7.19
C TRP A 216 12.21 5.92 -6.42
N ASN A 217 11.25 6.67 -6.93
CA ASN A 217 9.99 6.91 -6.23
C ASN A 217 8.87 7.35 -7.20
N PHE A 218 7.64 7.14 -6.77
CA PHE A 218 6.46 7.62 -7.49
C PHE A 218 5.30 7.88 -6.53
N VAL A 219 4.28 8.59 -7.00
CA VAL A 219 3.01 8.76 -6.29
C VAL A 219 1.86 8.62 -7.28
N CYS A 220 0.80 7.93 -6.89
CA CYS A 220 -0.51 8.00 -7.53
C CYS A 220 -1.50 8.59 -6.53
N GLN A 221 -2.32 9.54 -6.97
CA GLN A 221 -3.36 10.16 -6.16
C GLN A 221 -4.71 10.06 -6.87
N ILE A 222 -5.74 9.71 -6.12
CA ILE A 222 -7.12 9.68 -6.60
C ILE A 222 -7.94 10.72 -5.81
N THR A 223 -8.63 11.58 -6.54
CA THR A 223 -9.52 12.61 -5.99
C THR A 223 -10.83 12.66 -6.78
N GLY A 224 -11.84 13.31 -6.22
CA GLY A 224 -13.03 13.71 -6.96
C GLY A 224 -12.68 14.68 -8.10
N THR A 225 -13.61 14.87 -9.02
CA THR A 225 -13.42 15.82 -10.13
C THR A 225 -13.27 17.28 -9.67
N ASP A 226 -13.71 17.58 -8.45
CA ASP A 226 -13.51 18.85 -7.75
C ASP A 226 -12.11 18.99 -7.10
N GLY A 227 -11.32 17.92 -7.10
CA GLY A 227 -10.00 17.85 -6.49
C GLY A 227 -10.01 17.44 -5.01
N GLU A 228 -11.19 17.20 -4.43
CA GLU A 228 -11.31 16.79 -3.04
C GLU A 228 -11.04 15.28 -2.86
N PRO A 229 -10.52 14.85 -1.71
CA PRO A 229 -10.35 13.44 -1.39
C PRO A 229 -11.66 12.65 -1.43
N LEU A 230 -11.57 11.37 -1.79
CA LEU A 230 -12.67 10.42 -1.76
C LEU A 230 -12.52 9.48 -0.57
N ASP A 231 -13.54 9.44 0.30
CA ASP A 231 -13.59 8.54 1.46
C ASP A 231 -14.33 7.23 1.16
N ASP A 232 -14.98 7.13 0.01
CA ASP A 232 -15.88 6.03 -0.37
C ASP A 232 -15.20 4.92 -1.20
N LEU A 233 -13.95 5.14 -1.61
CA LEU A 233 -13.12 4.14 -2.28
C LEU A 233 -12.42 3.24 -1.25
N SER A 234 -12.31 1.95 -1.59
CA SER A 234 -11.44 1.00 -0.89
C SER A 234 -10.46 0.33 -1.85
N PHE A 235 -9.43 -0.29 -1.31
CA PHE A 235 -8.32 -0.83 -2.08
C PHE A 235 -8.00 -2.26 -1.66
N GLU A 236 -7.63 -3.08 -2.63
CA GLU A 236 -7.20 -4.46 -2.41
C GLU A 236 -5.90 -4.69 -3.19
N ARG A 237 -4.94 -5.39 -2.58
CA ARG A 237 -3.63 -5.66 -3.17
C ARG A 237 -3.56 -7.03 -3.84
#